data_AF-F0KGW3-F1
#
_entry.id   AF-F0KGW3-F1
#
_cell.length_a   1.000
_cell.length_b   1.000
_cell.length_c   1.000
_cell.angle_alpha   90.00
_cell.angle_beta   90.00
_cell.angle_gamma   90.00
#
_symmetry.space_group_name_H-M   'P 1'
#
loop_
_entity.id
_entity.type
_entity.pdbx_description
1 polymer ?
#
loop_
_entity_poly.entity_id
_entity_poly.type
_entity_poly.pdbx_seq_one_letter_code
_entity_poly.pdbx_strand_id
1 'polypeptide(L)'
;MFEQSPESLSDIEILDILQSMKKDKLDTEANEIIRNGGKAGRQEAHKQALVALNTNFEEKFVEAVTLALGLNAAQAKKIRYKKDRIRILKARGIDYLAIDGAETAQVLAQISQAIVREDAIVTHDLHDIFPFWKEGWLMVQFDNAYKILEEDISLHFHAFLDAMIEYINK
;
A
#
# COMPACT_ATOMS: atom_id res chain seq x y z
N MET A 1 -3.08 -40.73 -15.26
CA MET A 1 -2.01 -39.79 -14.87
C MET A 1 -2.65 -38.88 -13.84
N PHE A 2 -2.19 -38.91 -12.60
CA PHE A 2 -2.79 -38.12 -11.52
C PHE A 2 -2.65 -36.63 -11.86
N GLU A 3 -3.78 -35.93 -11.95
CA GLU A 3 -3.80 -34.47 -11.86
C GLU A 3 -3.32 -34.14 -10.45
N GLN A 4 -2.09 -33.65 -10.32
CA GLN A 4 -1.65 -32.98 -9.11
C GLN A 4 -2.49 -31.72 -8.98
N SER A 5 -3.43 -31.72 -8.04
CA SER A 5 -3.97 -30.48 -7.49
C SER A 5 -2.79 -29.62 -7.03
N PRO A 6 -2.69 -28.33 -7.42
CA PRO A 6 -1.74 -27.45 -6.77
C PRO A 6 -2.06 -27.47 -5.29
N GLU A 7 -1.10 -27.87 -4.45
CA GLU A 7 -1.25 -27.85 -3.00
C GLU A 7 -1.58 -26.42 -2.58
N SER A 8 -2.84 -26.17 -2.24
CA SER A 8 -3.24 -24.94 -1.59
C SER A 8 -2.61 -24.94 -0.20
N LEU A 9 -1.90 -23.86 0.15
CA LEU A 9 -1.35 -23.66 1.49
C LEU A 9 -2.43 -23.90 2.55
N SER A 10 -2.05 -24.54 3.64
CA SER A 10 -2.90 -24.69 4.82
C SER A 10 -3.03 -23.36 5.56
N ASP A 11 -4.09 -23.23 6.37
CA ASP A 11 -4.32 -22.02 7.17
C ASP A 11 -3.14 -21.69 8.10
N ILE A 12 -2.46 -22.71 8.64
CA ILE A 12 -1.27 -22.54 9.48
C ILE A 12 -0.11 -21.93 8.68
N GLU A 13 0.14 -22.43 7.47
CA GLU A 13 1.19 -21.90 6.59
C GLU A 13 0.86 -20.46 6.17
N ILE A 14 -0.41 -20.16 5.88
CA ILE A 14 -0.84 -18.79 5.55
C ILE A 14 -0.62 -17.87 6.77
N LEU A 15 -0.99 -18.31 7.97
CA LEU A 15 -0.77 -17.54 9.20
C LEU A 15 0.71 -17.26 9.44
N ASP A 16 1.58 -18.26 9.25
CA ASP A 16 3.04 -18.10 9.38
C ASP A 16 3.58 -17.08 8.37
N ILE A 17 3.10 -17.11 7.12
CA ILE A 17 3.44 -16.11 6.11
C ILE A 17 2.99 -14.72 6.55
N LEU A 18 1.72 -14.52 6.90
CA LEU A 18 1.19 -13.22 7.31
C LEU A 18 1.91 -12.66 8.55
N GLN A 19 2.26 -13.51 9.51
CA GLN A 19 3.06 -13.12 10.68
C GLN A 19 4.49 -12.74 10.28
N SER A 20 5.09 -13.42 9.29
CA SER A 20 6.41 -13.08 8.79
C SER A 20 6.41 -11.72 8.07
N MET A 21 5.35 -11.39 7.32
CA MET A 21 5.20 -10.11 6.61
C MET A 21 5.18 -8.90 7.56
N LYS A 22 4.83 -9.05 8.84
CA LYS A 22 4.93 -7.97 9.83
C LYS A 22 6.38 -7.54 10.12
N LYS A 23 7.37 -8.35 9.74
CA LYS A 23 8.79 -8.01 9.87
C LYS A 23 9.32 -7.28 8.66
N ASP A 24 8.50 -7.15 7.62
CA ASP A 24 8.91 -6.55 6.38
C ASP A 24 9.03 -5.03 6.48
N LYS A 25 10.06 -4.51 5.83
CA LYS A 25 10.31 -3.08 5.69
C LYS A 25 9.81 -2.59 4.34
N LEU A 26 8.69 -1.86 4.34
CA LEU A 26 8.07 -1.30 3.13
C LEU A 26 8.92 -0.18 2.50
N ASP A 27 9.76 0.45 3.30
CA ASP A 27 10.57 1.63 3.01
C ASP A 27 11.96 1.33 2.44
N THR A 28 12.36 0.05 2.36
CA THR A 28 13.75 -0.32 2.01
C THR A 28 14.20 0.30 0.69
N GLU A 29 13.43 0.10 -0.39
CA GLU A 29 13.75 0.66 -1.72
C GLU A 29 13.65 2.19 -1.73
N ALA A 30 12.62 2.73 -1.07
CA ALA A 30 12.40 4.17 -0.99
C ALA A 30 13.57 4.89 -0.29
N ASN A 31 14.10 4.32 0.79
CA ASN A 31 15.25 4.84 1.51
C ASN A 31 16.56 4.70 0.72
N GLU A 32 16.71 3.65 -0.10
CA GLU A 32 17.83 3.55 -1.05
C GLU A 32 17.78 4.63 -2.13
N ILE A 33 16.60 4.92 -2.69
CA ILE A 33 16.39 6.01 -3.66
C ILE A 33 16.78 7.35 -3.04
N ILE A 34 16.32 7.64 -1.82
CA ILE A 34 16.65 8.89 -1.11
C ILE A 34 18.16 9.02 -0.90
N ARG A 35 18.81 7.94 -0.46
CA ARG A 35 20.26 7.92 -0.23
C ARG A 35 21.03 8.19 -1.53
N ASN A 36 20.63 7.56 -2.63
CA ASN A 36 21.31 7.68 -3.92
C ASN A 36 21.13 9.06 -4.58
N GLY A 37 20.02 9.76 -4.31
CA GLY A 37 19.77 11.09 -4.87
C GLY A 37 20.66 12.22 -4.32
N GLY A 38 21.20 12.04 -3.11
CA GLY A 38 22.08 13.03 -2.48
C GLY A 38 21.45 14.43 -2.32
N LYS A 39 22.29 15.46 -2.14
CA LYS A 39 21.81 16.82 -1.86
C LYS A 39 21.16 17.51 -3.08
N ALA A 40 21.73 17.33 -4.26
CA ALA A 40 21.28 18.00 -5.49
C ALA A 40 19.99 17.38 -6.05
N GLY A 41 19.80 16.06 -5.89
CA GLY A 41 18.62 15.34 -6.35
C GLY A 41 17.56 15.13 -5.28
N ARG A 42 17.66 15.78 -4.11
CA ARG A 42 16.85 15.45 -2.92
C ARG A 42 15.34 15.47 -3.20
N GLN A 43 14.83 16.48 -3.91
CA GLN A 43 13.40 16.60 -4.20
C GLN A 43 12.91 15.48 -5.12
N GLU A 44 13.62 15.24 -6.23
CA GLU A 44 13.26 14.15 -7.16
C GLU A 44 13.39 12.78 -6.48
N ALA A 45 14.40 12.58 -5.63
CA ALA A 45 14.56 11.34 -4.89
C ALA A 45 13.39 11.05 -3.94
N HIS A 46 12.90 12.04 -3.18
CA HIS A 46 11.74 11.83 -2.31
C HIS A 46 10.44 11.64 -3.10
N LYS A 47 10.31 12.30 -4.26
CA LYS A 47 9.21 12.08 -5.19
C LYS A 47 9.19 10.62 -5.67
N GLN A 48 10.34 10.09 -6.11
CA GLN A 48 10.43 8.69 -6.52
C GLN A 48 10.27 7.72 -5.34
N ALA A 49 10.74 8.08 -4.15
CA ALA A 49 10.58 7.29 -2.93
C ALA A 49 9.11 7.10 -2.53
N LEU A 50 8.26 8.12 -2.70
CA LEU A 50 6.81 7.99 -2.50
C LEU A 50 6.16 6.99 -3.45
N VAL A 51 6.59 6.97 -4.71
CA VAL A 51 6.11 5.99 -5.71
C VAL A 51 6.58 4.57 -5.36
N ALA A 52 7.84 4.42 -4.96
CA ALA A 52 8.38 3.13 -4.53
C ALA A 52 7.66 2.60 -3.28
N LEU A 53 7.45 3.45 -2.26
CA LEU A 53 6.70 3.11 -1.05
C LEU A 53 5.28 2.62 -1.40
N ASN A 54 4.56 3.33 -2.26
CA ASN A 54 3.23 2.94 -2.70
C ASN A 54 3.23 1.60 -3.42
N THR A 55 4.22 1.39 -4.30
CA THR A 55 4.35 0.16 -5.09
C THR A 55 4.57 -1.04 -4.18
N ASN A 56 5.52 -0.93 -3.26
CA ASN A 56 5.85 -2.00 -2.31
C ASN A 56 4.67 -2.30 -1.37
N PHE A 57 4.01 -1.26 -0.83
CA PHE A 57 2.80 -1.43 -0.04
C PHE A 57 1.71 -2.17 -0.82
N GLU A 58 1.39 -1.73 -2.05
CA GLU A 58 0.33 -2.33 -2.86
C GLU A 58 0.63 -3.79 -3.27
N GLU A 59 1.89 -4.12 -3.53
CA GLU A 59 2.30 -5.50 -3.82
C GLU A 59 2.07 -6.42 -2.62
N LYS A 60 2.54 -6.02 -1.43
CA LYS A 60 2.37 -6.82 -0.21
C LYS A 60 0.92 -6.87 0.27
N PHE A 61 0.18 -5.77 0.11
CA PHE A 61 -1.26 -5.75 0.39
C PHE A 61 -2.00 -6.76 -0.48
N VAL A 62 -1.75 -6.76 -1.80
CA VAL A 62 -2.37 -7.71 -2.73
C VAL A 62 -1.99 -9.14 -2.36
N GLU A 63 -0.72 -9.41 -2.06
CA GLU A 63 -0.25 -10.72 -1.64
C GLU A 63 -0.99 -11.21 -0.39
N ALA A 64 -0.98 -10.42 0.68
CA ALA A 64 -1.62 -10.75 1.94
C ALA A 64 -3.13 -10.99 1.80
N VAL A 65 -3.87 -10.11 1.09
CA VAL A 65 -5.31 -10.32 0.83
C VAL A 65 -5.54 -11.60 0.01
N THR A 66 -4.71 -11.83 -1.01
CA THR A 66 -4.87 -12.96 -1.93
C THR A 66 -4.69 -14.28 -1.19
N LEU A 67 -3.66 -14.35 -0.34
CA LEU A 67 -3.41 -15.49 0.53
C LEU A 67 -4.56 -15.68 1.53
N ALA A 68 -4.90 -14.64 2.30
CA ALA A 68 -5.89 -14.75 3.38
C ALA A 68 -7.31 -15.11 2.88
N LEU A 69 -7.72 -14.61 1.72
CA LEU A 69 -9.07 -14.82 1.20
C LEU A 69 -9.15 -15.93 0.14
N GLY A 70 -8.03 -16.53 -0.24
CA GLY A 70 -7.92 -17.51 -1.32
C GLY A 70 -8.38 -16.92 -2.66
N LEU A 71 -7.94 -15.71 -3.00
CA LEU A 71 -8.38 -15.04 -4.22
C LEU A 71 -7.74 -15.66 -5.47
N ASN A 72 -8.52 -15.80 -6.54
CA ASN A 72 -7.96 -16.14 -7.84
C ASN A 72 -7.29 -14.92 -8.51
N ALA A 73 -6.54 -15.14 -9.58
CA ALA A 73 -5.82 -14.09 -10.29
C ALA A 73 -6.70 -12.91 -10.77
N ALA A 74 -7.94 -13.19 -11.19
CA ALA A 74 -8.87 -12.14 -11.61
C ALA A 74 -9.36 -11.28 -10.44
N GLN A 75 -9.58 -11.89 -9.28
CA GLN A 75 -9.94 -11.19 -8.04
C GLN A 75 -8.76 -10.40 -7.47
N ALA A 76 -7.56 -10.98 -7.46
CA ALA A 76 -6.32 -10.31 -7.02
C ALA A 76 -6.05 -9.03 -7.82
N LYS A 77 -6.28 -9.05 -9.15
CA LYS A 77 -6.16 -7.84 -9.98
C LYS A 77 -7.15 -6.75 -9.57
N LYS A 78 -8.35 -7.12 -9.11
CA LYS A 78 -9.38 -6.16 -8.70
C LYS A 78 -9.09 -5.51 -7.36
N ILE A 79 -8.37 -6.18 -6.46
CA ILE A 79 -7.98 -5.64 -5.14
C ILE A 79 -7.14 -4.36 -5.23
N ARG A 80 -6.47 -4.12 -6.36
CA ARG A 80 -5.72 -2.87 -6.59
C ARG A 80 -6.63 -1.64 -6.73
N TYR A 81 -7.92 -1.81 -7.00
CA TYR A 81 -8.86 -0.70 -7.14
C TYR A 81 -9.65 -0.47 -5.85
N LYS A 82 -9.68 0.77 -5.35
CA LYS A 82 -10.36 1.18 -4.11
C LYS A 82 -11.76 0.59 -3.95
N LYS A 83 -12.62 0.77 -4.97
CA LYS A 83 -14.01 0.30 -4.95
C LYS A 83 -14.11 -1.22 -4.83
N ASP A 84 -13.24 -1.94 -5.54
CA ASP A 84 -13.26 -3.40 -5.55
C ASP A 84 -12.65 -3.99 -4.28
N ARG A 85 -11.56 -3.45 -3.73
CA ARG A 85 -11.02 -3.92 -2.43
C ARG A 85 -12.04 -3.80 -1.31
N ILE A 86 -12.72 -2.65 -1.20
CA ILE A 86 -13.76 -2.44 -0.18
C ILE A 86 -14.88 -3.46 -0.37
N ARG A 87 -15.34 -3.65 -1.60
CA ARG A 87 -16.42 -4.60 -1.91
C ARG A 87 -16.04 -6.05 -1.59
N ILE A 88 -14.83 -6.47 -1.95
CA ILE A 88 -14.37 -7.85 -1.77
C ILE A 88 -14.11 -8.15 -0.29
N LEU A 89 -13.46 -7.24 0.44
CA LEU A 89 -13.23 -7.38 1.88
C LEU A 89 -14.56 -7.38 2.66
N LYS A 90 -15.48 -6.47 2.32
CA LYS A 90 -16.78 -6.39 2.96
C LYS A 90 -17.63 -7.65 2.76
N ALA A 91 -17.53 -8.29 1.59
CA ALA A 91 -18.19 -9.56 1.33
C ALA A 91 -17.68 -10.71 2.23
N ARG A 92 -16.52 -10.52 2.87
CA ARG A 92 -15.92 -11.44 3.86
C ARG A 92 -16.07 -10.92 5.31
N GLY A 93 -16.88 -9.88 5.52
CA GLY A 93 -17.10 -9.30 6.85
C GLY A 93 -15.98 -8.39 7.35
N ILE A 94 -15.04 -7.98 6.48
CA ILE A 94 -13.94 -7.08 6.82
C ILE A 94 -14.28 -5.68 6.30
N ASP A 95 -14.44 -4.71 7.20
CA ASP A 95 -14.61 -3.32 6.81
C ASP A 95 -13.24 -2.64 6.64
N TYR A 96 -12.74 -2.60 5.40
CA TYR A 96 -11.43 -2.01 5.10
C TYR A 96 -11.31 -0.56 5.56
N LEU A 97 -12.38 0.23 5.48
CA LEU A 97 -12.36 1.64 5.85
C LEU A 97 -12.31 1.83 7.38
N ALA A 98 -12.62 0.79 8.15
CA ALA A 98 -12.49 0.80 9.61
C ALA A 98 -11.08 0.38 10.08
N ILE A 99 -10.21 -0.06 9.16
CA ILE A 99 -8.82 -0.39 9.49
C ILE A 99 -8.03 0.92 9.57
N ASP A 100 -7.33 1.11 10.69
CA ASP A 100 -6.54 2.31 10.96
C ASP A 100 -5.53 2.59 9.84
N GLY A 101 -5.46 3.84 9.36
CA GLY A 101 -4.59 4.26 8.26
C GLY A 101 -5.10 3.98 6.82
N ALA A 102 -6.33 3.49 6.63
CA ALA A 102 -6.89 3.25 5.29
C ALA A 102 -7.02 4.53 4.44
N GLU A 103 -7.29 5.67 5.08
CA GLU A 103 -7.30 6.97 4.41
C GLU A 103 -5.88 7.42 4.02
N THR A 104 -4.89 7.23 4.89
CA THR A 104 -3.48 7.51 4.59
C THR A 104 -2.99 6.69 3.40
N ALA A 105 -3.33 5.40 3.34
CA ALA A 105 -3.00 4.56 2.18
C ALA A 105 -3.63 5.08 0.88
N GLN A 106 -4.86 5.59 0.96
CA GLN A 106 -5.51 6.22 -0.18
C GLN A 106 -4.79 7.51 -0.62
N VAL A 107 -4.35 8.34 0.33
CA VAL A 107 -3.57 9.55 0.05
C VAL A 107 -2.26 9.19 -0.64
N LEU A 108 -1.52 8.19 -0.15
CA LEU A 108 -0.29 7.72 -0.79
C LEU A 108 -0.54 7.26 -2.24
N ALA A 109 -1.61 6.50 -2.48
CA ALA A 109 -1.97 6.04 -3.81
C ALA A 109 -2.28 7.22 -4.76
N GLN A 110 -3.01 8.24 -4.28
CA GLN A 110 -3.30 9.45 -5.06
C GLN A 110 -2.03 10.24 -5.38
N ILE A 111 -1.11 10.38 -4.41
CA ILE A 111 0.19 11.03 -4.62
C ILE A 111 1.00 10.29 -5.67
N SER A 112 1.12 8.97 -5.54
CA SER A 112 1.84 8.14 -6.50
C SER A 112 1.24 8.26 -7.90
N GLN A 113 -0.09 8.29 -8.02
CA GLN A 113 -0.77 8.47 -9.31
C GLN A 113 -0.46 9.84 -9.91
N ALA A 114 -0.60 10.91 -9.14
CA ALA A 114 -0.34 12.26 -9.61
C ALA A 114 1.13 12.46 -10.04
N ILE A 115 2.08 11.87 -9.31
CA ILE A 115 3.50 11.86 -9.68
C ILE A 115 3.73 11.20 -11.04
N VAL A 116 3.10 10.04 -11.26
CA VAL A 116 3.34 9.20 -12.46
C VAL A 116 2.56 9.68 -13.68
N ARG A 117 1.39 10.31 -13.49
CA ARG A 117 0.43 10.60 -14.56
C ARG A 117 0.15 12.09 -14.79
N GLU A 118 0.42 12.92 -13.79
CA GLU A 118 -0.04 14.31 -13.75
C GLU A 118 1.11 15.27 -13.44
N ASP A 119 2.35 14.88 -13.76
CA ASP A 119 3.56 15.67 -13.54
C ASP A 119 3.73 16.18 -12.10
N ALA A 120 3.20 15.43 -11.13
CA ALA A 120 3.13 15.81 -9.71
C ALA A 120 2.36 17.12 -9.47
N ILE A 121 1.32 17.39 -10.25
CA ILE A 121 0.33 18.43 -9.98
C ILE A 121 -0.61 17.95 -8.86
N VAL A 122 -0.89 18.83 -7.90
CA VAL A 122 -1.86 18.59 -6.82
C VAL A 122 -3.25 18.51 -7.44
N THR A 123 -3.86 17.33 -7.32
CA THR A 123 -5.23 17.05 -7.74
C THR A 123 -6.24 17.56 -6.72
N HIS A 124 -7.53 17.55 -7.09
CA HIS A 124 -8.62 17.95 -6.20
C HIS A 124 -8.59 17.21 -4.86
N ASP A 125 -8.41 15.89 -4.88
CA ASP A 125 -8.37 15.06 -3.67
C ASP A 125 -7.13 15.30 -2.80
N LEU A 126 -6.09 15.93 -3.35
CA LEU A 126 -4.84 16.24 -2.65
C LEU A 126 -4.77 17.69 -2.17
N HIS A 127 -5.84 18.47 -2.40
CA HIS A 127 -5.92 19.86 -1.96
C HIS A 127 -5.86 19.94 -0.43
N ASP A 128 -4.91 20.73 0.10
CA ASP A 128 -4.73 20.98 1.53
C ASP A 128 -4.45 19.74 2.40
N ILE A 129 -4.16 18.58 1.81
CA ILE A 129 -3.72 17.38 2.53
C ILE A 129 -2.35 17.61 3.19
N PHE A 130 -1.44 18.27 2.48
CA PHE A 130 -0.16 18.74 3.02
C PHE A 130 -0.08 20.26 2.97
N PRO A 131 0.69 20.89 3.88
CA PRO A 131 0.95 22.32 3.81
C PRO A 131 1.41 22.74 2.42
N PHE A 132 0.86 23.85 1.92
CA PHE A 132 1.17 24.47 0.62
C PHE A 132 0.71 23.69 -0.62
N TRP A 133 0.07 22.53 -0.47
CA TRP A 133 -0.47 21.79 -1.62
C TRP A 133 -1.81 22.37 -2.03
N LYS A 134 -1.80 23.13 -3.13
CA LYS A 134 -2.98 23.80 -3.69
C LYS A 134 -3.31 23.20 -5.05
N GLU A 135 -4.60 23.00 -5.32
CA GLU A 135 -5.07 22.31 -6.51
C GLU A 135 -4.58 23.05 -7.76
N GLY A 136 -4.08 22.30 -8.75
CA GLY A 136 -3.52 22.85 -9.99
C GLY A 136 -2.08 23.37 -9.89
N TRP A 137 -1.45 23.31 -8.70
CA TRP A 137 -0.04 23.66 -8.51
C TRP A 137 0.84 22.41 -8.36
N LEU A 138 2.14 22.56 -8.59
CA LEU A 138 3.10 21.48 -8.35
C LEU A 138 3.17 21.14 -6.86
N MET A 139 3.21 19.84 -6.55
CA MET A 139 3.52 19.34 -5.22
C MET A 139 4.93 19.79 -4.80
N VAL A 140 5.07 20.08 -3.52
CA VAL A 140 6.32 20.54 -2.91
C VAL A 140 6.55 19.84 -1.58
N GLN A 141 7.76 19.96 -1.01
CA GLN A 141 8.09 19.38 0.30
C GLN A 141 7.87 17.86 0.36
N PHE A 142 8.27 17.15 -0.71
CA PHE A 142 8.17 15.69 -0.76
C PHE A 142 8.91 14.99 0.39
N ASP A 143 9.93 15.61 0.96
CA ASP A 143 10.62 15.09 2.15
C ASP A 143 9.76 15.09 3.41
N ASN A 144 8.96 16.13 3.61
CA ASN A 144 8.00 16.18 4.72
C ASN A 144 6.86 15.18 4.50
N ALA A 145 6.30 15.13 3.28
CA ALA A 145 5.24 14.21 2.94
C ALA A 145 5.69 12.74 3.10
N TYR A 146 6.89 12.40 2.60
CA TYR A 146 7.47 11.07 2.76
C TYR A 146 7.64 10.67 4.22
N LYS A 147 8.21 11.54 5.05
CA LYS A 147 8.44 11.26 6.46
C LYS A 147 7.15 10.92 7.22
N ILE A 148 6.05 11.61 6.90
CA ILE A 148 4.74 11.35 7.51
C ILE A 148 4.18 10.03 7.01
N LEU A 149 4.17 9.84 5.68
CA LEU A 149 3.53 8.69 5.05
C LEU A 149 4.26 7.36 5.31
N GLU A 150 5.59 7.36 5.37
CA GLU A 150 6.39 6.15 5.62
C GLU A 150 5.96 5.43 6.91
N GLU A 151 5.84 6.17 8.00
CA GLU A 151 5.46 5.65 9.32
C GLU A 151 4.01 5.17 9.31
N ASP A 152 3.09 6.03 8.87
CA ASP A 152 1.65 5.74 8.88
C ASP A 152 1.29 4.53 7.99
N ILE A 153 1.97 4.36 6.85
CA ILE A 153 1.73 3.26 5.92
C ILE A 153 2.23 1.93 6.49
N SER A 154 3.34 1.96 7.22
CA SER A 154 3.86 0.80 7.92
C SER A 154 2.90 0.35 9.03
N LEU A 155 2.37 1.32 9.80
CA LEU A 155 1.35 1.06 10.83
C LEU A 155 0.04 0.53 10.22
N HIS A 156 -0.43 1.13 9.11
CA HIS A 156 -1.61 0.66 8.40
C HIS A 156 -1.44 -0.78 7.92
N PHE A 157 -0.28 -1.12 7.36
CA PHE A 157 -0.02 -2.47 6.87
C PHE A 157 -0.04 -3.50 8.01
N HIS A 158 0.48 -3.16 9.19
CA HIS A 158 0.37 -4.02 10.36
C HIS A 158 -1.08 -4.22 10.82
N ALA A 159 -1.86 -3.14 10.93
CA ALA A 159 -3.28 -3.21 11.30
C ALA A 159 -4.08 -4.04 10.27
N PHE A 160 -3.74 -3.90 9.00
CA PHE A 160 -4.33 -4.68 7.93
C PHE A 160 -3.97 -6.18 8.04
N LEU A 161 -2.70 -6.52 8.30
CA LEU A 161 -2.28 -7.91 8.52
C LEU A 161 -2.98 -8.52 9.75
N ASP A 162 -3.17 -7.74 10.82
CA ASP A 162 -3.95 -8.19 11.99
C ASP A 162 -5.38 -8.57 11.61
N ALA A 163 -6.05 -7.75 10.79
CA ALA A 163 -7.39 -8.07 10.29
C ALA A 163 -7.42 -9.35 9.43
N MET A 164 -6.38 -9.60 8.63
CA MET A 164 -6.28 -10.84 7.83
C MET A 164 -6.04 -12.07 8.72
N ILE A 165 -5.17 -11.95 9.71
CA ILE A 165 -4.89 -13.02 10.68
C ILE A 165 -6.14 -13.34 11.50
N GLU A 166 -6.87 -12.32 11.96
CA GLU A 166 -8.13 -12.50 12.67
C GLU A 166 -9.17 -13.19 11.78
N TYR A 167 -9.22 -12.84 10.50
CA TYR A 167 -10.13 -13.49 9.54
C TYR A 167 -9.85 -14.99 9.38
N ILE A 168 -8.59 -15.40 9.30
CA ILE A 168 -8.23 -16.83 9.14
C ILE A 168 -8.51 -17.62 10.43
N ASN A 169 -8.35 -17.00 11.60
CA ASN A 169 -8.58 -17.66 12.88
C ASN A 169 -10.07 -17.82 13.25
N LYS A 170 -11.02 -17.31 12.44
CA LYS A 170 -12.47 -17.43 12.66
C LYS A 170 -12.98 -18.80 12.21
#